data_AF-A0A6I8U5D3-F1
#
_entry.id   AF-A0A6I8U5D3-F1
#
_cell.length_a   1.000
_cell.length_b   1.000
_cell.length_c   1.000
_cell.angle_alpha   90.00
_cell.angle_beta   90.00
_cell.angle_gamma   90.00
#
_symmetry.space_group_name_H-M   'P 1'
#
loop_
_entity.id
_entity.type
_entity.pdbx_description
1 polymer ?
#
loop_
_entity_poly.entity_id
_entity_poly.type
_entity_poly.pdbx_seq_one_letter_code
_entity_poly.pdbx_strand_id
1 'polypeptide(L)'
;MSRAIIVTALLCLGWFPIQIRAGDFNFIFDPHELECTGNVTYDRVMLTAYRPRTASDERRDYTDIQLKKLYSLQDYLDDRAPYVTVGMDPSLKIPYGTPVCIPELNIHFRRNINLQVRDTHQDLLGGGYRRVDICVRTQADSFDDYVNLMDAHLIF
;
A
#
# COMPACT_ATOMS: atom_id res chain seq x y z
N MET A 1 -23.74 -33.60 1.85
CA MET A 1 -24.97 -33.05 2.45
C MET A 1 -24.59 -31.81 3.27
N SER A 2 -24.67 -30.61 2.70
CA SER A 2 -24.36 -29.37 3.42
C SER A 2 -25.52 -28.96 4.31
N ARG A 3 -25.25 -28.67 5.58
CA ARG A 3 -26.23 -28.09 6.52
C ARG A 3 -26.28 -26.58 6.31
N ALA A 4 -27.47 -26.03 6.08
CA ALA A 4 -27.70 -24.59 6.09
C ALA A 4 -27.92 -24.12 7.53
N ILE A 5 -27.32 -22.99 7.91
CA ILE A 5 -27.54 -22.34 9.20
C ILE A 5 -28.40 -21.11 8.93
N ILE A 6 -29.55 -21.03 9.58
CA ILE A 6 -30.44 -19.87 9.51
C ILE A 6 -30.05 -18.93 10.64
N VAL A 7 -29.65 -17.70 10.29
CA VAL A 7 -29.34 -16.64 11.26
C VAL A 7 -30.37 -15.53 11.09
N THR A 8 -31.03 -15.16 12.18
CA THR A 8 -32.04 -14.10 12.17
C THR A 8 -31.35 -12.77 12.48
N ALA A 9 -31.25 -11.89 11.49
CA ALA A 9 -30.76 -10.53 11.69
C ALA A 9 -31.94 -9.56 11.89
N LEU A 10 -31.89 -8.75 12.95
CA LEU A 10 -32.88 -7.70 13.19
C LEU A 10 -32.47 -6.46 12.39
N LEU A 11 -33.05 -6.25 11.20
CA LEU A 11 -32.96 -4.99 10.47
C LEU A 11 -34.24 -4.19 10.73
N CYS A 12 -34.10 -2.87 10.92
CA CYS A 12 -35.14 -1.94 11.40
C CYS A 12 -36.44 -1.86 10.54
N LEU A 13 -36.65 -2.75 9.57
CA LEU A 13 -37.82 -2.78 8.68
C LEU A 13 -38.48 -4.16 8.56
N GLY A 14 -38.15 -5.12 9.43
CA GLY A 14 -38.86 -6.40 9.53
C GLY A 14 -37.94 -7.63 9.56
N TRP A 15 -38.50 -8.74 10.04
CA TRP A 15 -37.81 -10.04 10.06
C TRP A 15 -37.74 -10.63 8.66
N PHE A 16 -36.54 -10.62 8.06
CA PHE A 16 -36.24 -11.44 6.90
C PHE A 16 -35.30 -12.57 7.33
N PRO A 17 -35.64 -13.86 7.12
CA PRO A 17 -34.69 -14.94 7.30
C PRO A 17 -33.61 -14.82 6.22
N ILE A 18 -32.37 -14.53 6.63
CA ILE A 18 -31.21 -14.57 5.74
C ILE A 18 -30.69 -16.01 5.73
N GLN A 19 -30.66 -16.60 4.53
CA GLN A 19 -30.14 -17.94 4.33
C GLN A 19 -28.68 -17.85 3.90
N ILE A 20 -27.77 -17.89 4.87
CA ILE A 20 -26.32 -17.95 4.59
C ILE A 20 -25.97 -19.39 4.22
N ARG A 21 -25.43 -19.61 3.01
CA ARG A 21 -24.97 -20.94 2.60
C ARG A 21 -23.56 -21.14 3.14
N ALA A 22 -23.30 -22.31 3.75
CA ALA A 22 -21.96 -22.70 4.22
C ALA A 22 -20.89 -22.75 3.10
N GLY A 23 -21.26 -22.56 1.83
CA GLY A 23 -20.33 -22.44 0.70
C GLY A 23 -19.72 -21.03 0.54
N ASP A 24 -20.23 -20.03 1.27
CA ASP A 24 -19.83 -18.63 1.09
C ASP A 24 -18.52 -18.25 1.83
N PHE A 25 -17.90 -19.21 2.55
CA PHE A 25 -16.69 -18.99 3.36
C PHE A 25 -15.50 -19.88 2.98
N ASN A 26 -15.49 -20.46 1.77
CA ASN A 26 -14.26 -21.06 1.23
C ASN A 26 -13.54 -20.03 0.35
N PHE A 27 -13.08 -18.93 0.95
CA PHE A 27 -12.11 -18.05 0.29
C PHE A 27 -10.76 -18.77 0.32
N ILE A 28 -10.48 -19.56 -0.72
CA ILE A 28 -9.14 -20.06 -0.97
C ILE A 28 -8.34 -18.86 -1.44
N PHE A 29 -7.48 -18.34 -0.57
CA PHE A 29 -6.52 -17.32 -0.91
C PHE A 29 -5.58 -17.86 -2.00
N ASP A 30 -5.60 -17.25 -3.18
CA ASP A 30 -4.68 -17.58 -4.26
C ASP A 30 -3.38 -16.77 -4.08
N PRO A 31 -2.24 -17.41 -3.76
CA PRO A 31 -0.97 -16.71 -3.58
C PRO A 31 -0.51 -15.94 -4.82
N HIS A 32 -0.97 -16.33 -6.03
CA HIS A 32 -0.64 -15.63 -7.26
C HIS A 32 -1.21 -14.20 -7.30
N GLU A 33 -2.24 -13.89 -6.50
CA GLU A 33 -2.77 -12.52 -6.39
C GLU A 33 -1.76 -11.55 -5.75
N LEU A 34 -0.75 -12.05 -5.03
CA LEU A 34 0.30 -11.22 -4.42
C LEU A 34 1.52 -11.01 -5.31
N GLU A 35 1.62 -11.73 -6.42
CA GLU A 35 2.80 -11.68 -7.26
C GLU A 35 2.97 -10.28 -7.87
N CYS A 36 4.22 -9.84 -7.89
CA CYS A 36 4.60 -8.63 -8.59
C CYS A 36 4.72 -8.91 -10.08
N THR A 37 4.03 -8.11 -10.89
CA THR A 37 4.24 -8.06 -12.33
C THR A 37 5.35 -7.07 -12.63
N GLY A 38 6.35 -7.47 -13.41
CA GLY A 38 7.43 -6.60 -13.84
C GLY A 38 8.61 -7.39 -14.38
N ASN A 39 9.49 -6.72 -15.12
CA ASN A 39 10.61 -7.37 -15.81
C ASN A 39 11.96 -6.87 -15.31
N VAL A 40 11.97 -5.79 -14.51
CA VAL A 40 13.18 -5.22 -13.95
C VAL A 40 13.12 -5.32 -12.44
N THR A 41 14.07 -6.05 -11.87
CA THR A 41 14.20 -6.24 -10.42
C THR A 41 15.46 -5.57 -9.92
N TYR A 42 15.33 -4.84 -8.83
CA TYR A 42 16.43 -4.32 -8.05
C TYR A 42 16.43 -5.01 -6.68
N ASP A 43 17.58 -5.58 -6.31
CA ASP A 43 17.79 -6.24 -5.02
C ASP A 43 18.41 -5.27 -4.01
N ARG A 44 18.33 -5.61 -2.71
CA ARG A 44 18.93 -4.85 -1.60
C ARG A 44 18.45 -3.41 -1.57
N VAL A 45 17.14 -3.23 -1.77
CA VAL A 45 16.49 -1.93 -1.66
C VAL A 45 16.15 -1.67 -0.20
N MET A 46 16.59 -0.52 0.30
CA MET A 46 16.20 -0.01 1.61
C MET A 46 14.82 0.63 1.53
N LEU A 47 13.87 0.03 2.23
CA LEU A 47 12.57 0.61 2.49
C LEU A 47 12.64 1.46 3.75
N THR A 48 12.08 2.65 3.67
CA THR A 48 11.80 3.46 4.86
C THR A 48 10.40 4.01 4.79
N ALA A 49 9.86 4.44 5.93
CA ALA A 49 8.56 5.11 5.98
C ALA A 49 8.70 6.61 6.24
N TYR A 50 7.86 7.41 5.60
CA TYR A 50 7.73 8.83 5.93
C TYR A 50 6.27 9.20 6.17
N ARG A 51 6.06 10.09 7.15
CA ARG A 51 4.75 10.65 7.44
C ARG A 51 4.65 12.09 6.90
N PRO A 52 3.64 12.42 6.08
CA PRO A 52 3.37 13.80 5.68
C PRO A 52 3.11 14.72 6.89
N ARG A 53 3.68 15.93 6.89
CA ARG A 53 3.44 16.93 7.94
C ARG A 53 2.25 17.82 7.58
N THR A 54 1.04 17.30 7.76
CA THR A 54 -0.21 17.99 7.38
C THR A 54 -0.50 19.28 8.17
N ALA A 55 0.19 19.53 9.27
CA ALA A 55 0.09 20.75 10.06
C ALA A 55 1.12 21.82 9.65
N SER A 56 1.94 21.55 8.63
CA SER A 56 2.93 22.50 8.11
C SER A 56 2.27 23.58 7.26
N ASP A 57 2.81 24.80 7.32
CA ASP A 57 2.44 25.88 6.41
C ASP A 57 3.00 25.67 4.99
N GLU A 58 4.04 24.83 4.86
CA GLU A 58 4.63 24.50 3.58
C GLU A 58 3.82 23.40 2.87
N ARG A 59 3.18 23.74 1.76
CA ARG A 59 2.36 22.79 1.00
C ARG A 59 3.10 21.53 0.56
N ARG A 60 4.42 21.62 0.30
CA ARG A 60 5.28 20.49 -0.07
C ARG A 60 5.39 19.43 1.01
N ASP A 61 5.16 19.78 2.27
CA ASP A 61 5.26 18.84 3.38
C ASP A 61 4.12 17.81 3.43
N TYR A 62 3.03 18.05 2.69
CA TYR A 62 1.86 17.19 2.67
C TYR A 62 1.27 16.96 1.27
N THR A 63 2.03 17.32 0.22
CA THR A 63 1.67 17.06 -1.18
C THR A 63 2.84 16.46 -1.93
N ASP A 64 2.54 15.74 -3.01
CA ASP A 64 3.54 15.08 -3.85
C ASP A 64 4.35 16.05 -4.74
N ILE A 65 5.18 15.51 -5.64
CA ILE A 65 6.03 16.35 -6.50
C ILE A 65 5.24 17.29 -7.42
N GLN A 66 3.99 16.94 -7.74
CA GLN A 66 3.05 17.74 -8.54
C GLN A 66 2.07 18.54 -7.68
N LEU A 67 2.34 18.67 -6.38
CA LEU A 67 1.48 19.34 -5.42
C LEU A 67 0.10 18.67 -5.27
N LYS A 68 -0.04 17.37 -5.56
CA LYS A 68 -1.29 16.63 -5.35
C LYS A 68 -1.27 15.93 -4.00
N LYS A 69 -2.46 15.53 -3.53
CA LYS A 69 -2.62 14.82 -2.27
C LYS A 69 -1.78 13.53 -2.26
N LEU A 70 -1.03 13.31 -1.18
CA LEU A 70 -0.36 12.04 -0.90
C LEU A 70 -1.38 11.01 -0.43
N TYR A 71 -1.25 9.76 -0.89
CA TYR A 71 -2.03 8.64 -0.37
C TYR A 71 -1.13 7.72 0.43
N SER A 72 -1.48 7.57 1.70
CA SER A 72 -0.73 6.69 2.60
C SER A 72 -1.04 5.22 2.35
N LEU A 73 -0.14 4.34 2.79
CA LEU A 73 -0.35 2.90 2.83
C LEU A 73 -1.67 2.56 3.53
N GLN A 74 -1.93 3.17 4.69
CA GLN A 74 -3.14 2.92 5.43
C GLN A 74 -4.39 3.40 4.66
N ASP A 75 -4.32 4.50 3.90
CA ASP A 75 -5.47 4.96 3.10
C ASP A 75 -5.82 3.94 2.01
N TYR A 76 -4.81 3.28 1.43
CA TYR A 76 -5.00 2.20 0.49
C TYR A 76 -5.57 0.94 1.16
N LEU A 77 -5.03 0.54 2.31
CA LEU A 77 -5.50 -0.63 3.06
C LEU A 77 -6.96 -0.48 3.54
N ASP A 78 -7.39 0.76 3.82
CA ASP A 78 -8.77 1.09 4.19
C ASP A 78 -9.71 1.26 2.97
N ASP A 79 -9.25 0.98 1.74
CA ASP A 79 -10.01 1.19 0.49
C ASP A 79 -10.41 2.66 0.23
N ARG A 80 -9.67 3.61 0.81
CA ARG A 80 -9.90 5.07 0.67
C ARG A 80 -8.99 5.73 -0.36
N ALA A 81 -8.05 4.98 -0.92
CA ALA A 81 -7.13 5.44 -1.94
C ALA A 81 -6.91 4.37 -3.02
N PRO A 82 -6.74 4.78 -4.29
CA PRO A 82 -6.53 3.84 -5.41
C PRO A 82 -5.08 3.34 -5.50
N TYR A 83 -4.14 3.98 -4.81
CA TYR A 83 -2.72 3.63 -4.77
C TYR A 83 -2.07 4.17 -3.50
N VAL A 84 -0.84 3.74 -3.23
CA VAL A 84 0.06 4.28 -2.20
C VAL A 84 1.11 5.14 -2.88
N THR A 85 1.34 6.34 -2.37
CA THR A 85 2.45 7.18 -2.84
C THR A 85 3.77 6.65 -2.30
N VAL A 86 4.75 6.49 -3.18
CA VAL A 86 6.14 6.27 -2.78
C VAL A 86 7.05 7.40 -3.28
N GLY A 87 8.08 7.69 -2.49
CA GLY A 87 9.15 8.62 -2.79
C GLY A 87 10.40 7.88 -3.28
N MET A 88 11.03 8.40 -4.33
CA MET A 88 12.32 7.90 -4.83
C MET A 88 13.27 9.04 -5.19
N ASP A 89 14.52 8.68 -5.52
CA ASP A 89 15.57 9.64 -5.86
C ASP A 89 15.19 10.51 -7.09
N PRO A 90 15.23 11.86 -6.96
CA PRO A 90 14.82 12.78 -8.03
C PRO A 90 15.78 12.80 -9.23
N SER A 91 16.97 12.24 -9.10
CA SER A 91 17.96 12.12 -10.18
C SER A 91 17.58 11.04 -11.20
N LEU A 92 16.78 10.04 -10.80
CA LEU A 92 16.37 8.94 -11.69
C LEU A 92 15.43 9.37 -12.82
N LYS A 93 14.75 10.52 -12.66
CA LYS A 93 13.75 11.03 -13.62
C LYS A 93 12.67 10.00 -13.98
N ILE A 94 12.28 9.17 -13.02
CA ILE A 94 11.18 8.21 -13.17
C ILE A 94 9.90 8.98 -13.54
N PRO A 95 9.16 8.57 -14.59
CA PRO A 95 7.89 9.20 -14.94
C PRO A 95 6.92 9.20 -13.75
N TYR A 96 6.24 10.33 -13.55
CA TYR A 96 5.29 10.48 -12.45
C TYR A 96 4.14 9.46 -12.55
N GLY A 97 3.88 8.75 -11.45
CA GLY A 97 2.85 7.71 -11.37
C GLY A 97 3.31 6.33 -11.88
N THR A 98 4.61 6.15 -12.15
CA THR A 98 5.17 4.84 -12.52
C THR A 98 4.83 3.81 -11.43
N PRO A 99 4.18 2.69 -11.79
CA PRO A 99 3.89 1.63 -10.84
C PRO A 99 5.19 0.94 -10.43
N VAL A 100 5.28 0.56 -9.16
CA VAL A 100 6.33 -0.32 -8.65
C VAL A 100 5.69 -1.37 -7.75
N CYS A 101 6.39 -2.47 -7.52
CA CYS A 101 5.93 -3.53 -6.66
C CYS A 101 7.02 -3.98 -5.70
N ILE A 102 6.61 -4.31 -4.47
CA ILE A 102 7.47 -4.79 -3.40
C ILE A 102 6.83 -6.05 -2.83
N PRO A 103 7.34 -7.25 -3.19
CA PRO A 103 6.74 -8.53 -2.81
C PRO A 103 6.54 -8.67 -1.30
N GLU A 104 7.49 -8.19 -0.51
CA GLU A 104 7.48 -8.29 0.96
C GLU A 104 6.28 -7.56 1.57
N LEU A 105 5.94 -6.38 1.03
CA LEU A 105 4.75 -5.65 1.45
C LEU A 105 3.47 -6.39 1.05
N ASN A 106 3.41 -6.91 -0.18
CA ASN A 106 2.24 -7.67 -0.64
C ASN A 106 1.97 -8.89 0.24
N ILE A 107 3.03 -9.63 0.58
CA ILE A 107 2.98 -10.80 1.46
C ILE A 107 2.56 -10.42 2.87
N HIS A 108 3.16 -9.36 3.44
CA HIS A 108 2.85 -8.92 4.79
C HIS A 108 1.38 -8.52 4.95
N PHE A 109 0.89 -7.65 4.05
CA PHE A 109 -0.47 -7.14 4.10
C PHE A 109 -1.51 -8.07 3.44
N ARG A 110 -1.06 -9.20 2.87
CA ARG A 110 -1.88 -10.18 2.13
C ARG A 110 -2.76 -9.52 1.07
N ARG A 111 -2.19 -8.54 0.39
CA ARG A 111 -2.88 -7.70 -0.59
C ARG A 111 -1.89 -7.24 -1.63
N ASN A 112 -2.27 -7.25 -2.90
CA ASN A 112 -1.50 -6.58 -3.93
C ASN A 112 -1.54 -5.06 -3.71
N ILE A 113 -0.43 -4.46 -3.32
CA ILE A 113 -0.37 -3.03 -3.02
C ILE A 113 0.04 -2.27 -4.26
N ASN A 114 -0.89 -1.45 -4.78
CA ASN A 114 -0.60 -0.56 -5.90
C ASN A 114 0.27 0.62 -5.44
N LEU A 115 1.60 0.46 -5.49
CA LEU A 115 2.57 1.51 -5.18
C LEU A 115 2.86 2.35 -6.43
N GLN A 116 2.98 3.67 -6.29
CA GLN A 116 3.29 4.57 -7.40
C GLN A 116 4.31 5.63 -7.03
N VAL A 117 5.35 5.76 -7.88
CA VAL A 117 6.41 6.77 -7.73
C VAL A 117 5.84 8.13 -8.09
N ARG A 118 5.53 8.92 -7.06
CA ARG A 118 4.88 10.24 -7.23
C ARG A 118 5.54 11.35 -6.43
N ASP A 119 6.42 10.99 -5.51
CA ASP A 119 7.03 11.95 -4.60
C ASP A 119 8.56 11.88 -4.61
N THR A 120 9.18 12.91 -4.04
CA THR A 120 10.63 13.00 -3.83
C THR A 120 10.93 14.03 -2.76
N HIS A 121 12.03 13.83 -2.05
CA HIS A 121 12.55 14.75 -1.04
C HIS A 121 14.07 14.88 -1.20
N GLN A 122 14.66 15.92 -0.59
CA GLN A 122 16.10 16.13 -0.66
C GLN A 122 16.90 14.96 -0.04
N ASP A 123 16.35 14.33 1.00
CA ASP A 123 16.97 13.18 1.69
C ASP A 123 17.01 11.90 0.85
N LEU A 124 16.29 11.86 -0.28
CA LEU A 124 16.30 10.76 -1.23
C LEU A 124 17.39 10.90 -2.30
N LEU A 125 18.08 12.06 -2.38
CA LEU A 125 19.11 12.30 -3.38
C LEU A 125 20.32 11.36 -3.18
N GLY A 126 20.73 10.69 -4.26
CA GLY A 126 21.84 9.73 -4.26
C GLY A 126 21.42 8.31 -3.83
N GLY A 127 20.15 8.10 -3.47
CA GLY A 127 19.59 6.78 -3.16
C GLY A 127 19.46 5.88 -4.40
N GLY A 128 19.30 6.47 -5.58
CA GLY A 128 19.00 5.76 -6.81
C GLY A 128 17.85 4.75 -6.63
N TYR A 129 17.96 3.58 -7.24
CA TYR A 129 17.00 2.49 -7.09
C TYR A 129 17.15 1.72 -5.77
N ARG A 130 18.10 2.08 -4.90
CA ARG A 130 18.38 1.36 -3.64
C ARG A 130 17.60 1.90 -2.44
N ARG A 131 16.75 2.92 -2.63
CA ARG A 131 15.91 3.46 -1.56
C ARG A 131 14.52 3.80 -2.08
N VAL A 132 13.51 3.39 -1.32
CA VAL A 132 12.10 3.74 -1.53
C VAL A 132 11.51 4.18 -0.20
N ASP A 133 10.89 5.35 -0.18
CA ASP A 133 10.20 5.86 1.00
C ASP A 133 8.69 5.66 0.84
N ILE A 134 8.05 4.90 1.72
CA ILE A 134 6.62 4.62 1.73
C ILE A 134 5.88 5.71 2.50
N CYS A 135 4.88 6.34 1.88
CA CYS A 135 4.02 7.29 2.57
C CYS A 135 3.14 6.55 3.58
N VAL A 136 3.22 6.91 4.86
CA VAL A 136 2.37 6.36 5.93
C VAL A 136 1.52 7.44 6.59
N ARG A 137 0.40 7.04 7.21
CA ARG A 137 -0.60 7.98 7.74
C ARG A 137 -0.16 8.61 9.04
N THR A 138 0.36 7.80 9.96
CA THR A 138 0.68 8.23 11.31
C THR A 138 2.13 8.02 11.69
N GLN A 139 2.53 8.60 12.83
CA GLN A 139 3.87 8.41 13.37
C GLN A 139 4.02 6.99 13.93
N ALA A 140 2.93 6.40 14.42
CA ALA A 140 2.94 5.01 14.85
C ALA A 140 3.19 4.08 13.64
N ASP A 141 2.53 4.34 12.51
CA ASP A 141 2.70 3.56 11.29
C ASP A 141 4.13 3.61 10.73
N SER A 142 4.88 4.70 10.98
CA SER A 142 6.28 4.79 10.51
C SER A 142 7.23 3.89 11.28
N PHE A 143 6.80 3.28 12.40
CA PHE A 143 7.59 2.35 13.18
C PHE A 143 7.29 0.87 12.87
N ASP A 144 6.43 0.59 11.89
CA ASP A 144 6.21 -0.79 11.43
C ASP A 144 7.47 -1.28 10.71
N ASP A 145 8.01 -2.43 11.15
CA ASP A 145 9.24 -3.00 10.61
C ASP A 145 9.11 -3.37 9.13
N TYR A 146 7.90 -3.71 8.67
CA TYR A 146 7.68 -4.14 7.28
C TYR A 146 7.72 -2.99 6.28
N VAL A 147 7.57 -1.75 6.73
CA VAL A 147 7.82 -0.55 5.92
C VAL A 147 9.23 0.03 6.14
N ASN A 148 10.08 -0.67 6.92
CA ASN A 148 11.45 -0.28 7.24
C ASN A 148 12.43 -1.46 7.05
N LEU A 149 12.51 -2.01 5.84
CA LEU A 149 13.38 -3.13 5.51
C LEU A 149 14.73 -2.67 4.96
N MET A 150 15.81 -3.38 5.32
CA MET A 150 17.16 -3.09 4.81
C MET A 150 17.49 -3.87 3.53
N ASP A 151 16.69 -4.89 3.21
CA ASP A 151 16.91 -5.78 2.08
C ASP A 151 15.56 -6.24 1.52
N ALA A 152 15.02 -5.46 0.59
CA ALA A 152 13.80 -5.78 -0.13
C ALA A 152 14.02 -5.78 -1.63
N HIS A 153 13.04 -6.34 -2.36
CA HIS A 153 13.03 -6.36 -3.81
C HIS A 153 12.11 -5.25 -4.33
N LEU A 154 12.60 -4.48 -5.30
CA LEU A 154 11.82 -3.49 -6.02
C LEU A 154 11.66 -3.92 -7.47
N ILE A 155 10.41 -4.02 -7.92
CA ILE A 155 10.06 -4.50 -9.25
C ILE A 155 9.35 -3.38 -10.01
N PHE A 156 9.80 -3.13 -11.25
CA PHE A 156 9.18 -2.24 -12.23
C PHE A 156 8.57 -3.03 -13.40
#